data_AF-A0A963SMR7-F1
#
_entry.id   AF-A0A963SMR7-F1
#
_cell.length_a   1.000
_cell.length_b   1.000
_cell.length_c   1.000
_cell.angle_alpha   90.00
_cell.angle_beta   90.00
_cell.angle_gamma   90.00
#
_symmetry.space_group_name_H-M   'P 1'
#
loop_
_entity.id
_entity.type
_entity.pdbx_description
1 polymer ?
#
loop_
_entity_poly.entity_id
_entity_poly.type
_entity_poly.pdbx_seq_one_letter_code
_entity_poly.pdbx_strand_id
1 'polypeptide(L)'
;MMNEPSAATCEHPSRVCLNQHELIRKYRCPDCGAVMMCACDEAFGSRFLAHQLKEGCELETQERIPVTHGFQPAICSECRGLPADPAPAAAIPGRTSKIKRYYWRELFFAERSAQADWDVEHPNASDDERRSAHEQLEKTVLEEIKALHANEPKYTFAEKSQAEVIAQYGVEIEALEATYAKGGKKGAQIVSGSEVISAEEFASRHYAAQGWQVLQLESVPFHVLFGAMTWMLIQGYDDPLCRMVSFGDRIAFEEKRPGEMIWTHLPSDFGSKGYAERRAAAIDEHFDEILLDDDPLWLFDYWLEPSEGLRQYLWAHRPEDIARARRLLEILPFETIKSILRYLVEGYWDRYLGWPDLLLYREDEFKFVEVKSSNDRLSEEQKQWIADNHDILKLPFAIAKIHKAY
;
A
#
# COMPACT_ATOMS: atom_id res chain seq x y z
N MET A 1 34.55 -38.71 8.63
CA MET A 1 33.61 -38.27 7.59
C MET A 1 32.22 -38.43 8.19
N MET A 2 31.63 -37.34 8.67
CA MET A 2 30.22 -37.34 9.04
C MET A 2 29.44 -37.25 7.74
N ASN A 3 28.60 -38.24 7.46
CA ASN A 3 27.68 -38.20 6.32
C ASN A 3 26.82 -36.93 6.48
N GLU A 4 26.93 -36.01 5.54
CA GLU A 4 25.92 -34.96 5.38
C GLU A 4 24.57 -35.69 5.16
N PRO A 5 23.53 -35.40 5.95
CA PRO A 5 22.22 -35.98 5.72
C PRO A 5 21.78 -35.56 4.32
N SER A 6 21.52 -36.53 3.45
CA SER A 6 20.82 -36.33 2.18
C SER A 6 19.64 -35.39 2.43
N ALA A 7 19.63 -34.23 1.77
CA ALA A 7 18.54 -33.27 1.89
C ALA A 7 17.23 -34.03 1.62
N ALA A 8 16.34 -34.06 2.61
CA ALA A 8 15.03 -34.69 2.43
C ALA A 8 14.34 -34.04 1.22
N THR A 9 13.71 -34.85 0.37
CA THR A 9 13.00 -34.39 -0.82
C THR A 9 11.49 -34.44 -0.57
N CYS A 10 10.79 -33.39 -0.97
CA CYS A 10 9.32 -33.34 -0.89
C CYS A 10 8.70 -33.75 -2.23
N GLU A 11 8.02 -34.89 -2.24
CA GLU A 11 7.38 -35.47 -3.44
C GLU A 11 5.95 -34.96 -3.70
N HIS A 12 5.37 -34.22 -2.75
CA HIS A 12 4.01 -33.69 -2.91
C HIS A 12 3.95 -32.62 -4.02
N PRO A 13 2.85 -32.59 -4.80
CA PRO A 13 2.70 -31.67 -5.92
C PRO A 13 2.34 -30.24 -5.47
N SER A 14 1.65 -30.11 -4.33
CA SER A 14 1.16 -28.84 -3.82
C SER A 14 2.25 -28.10 -3.05
N ARG A 15 2.45 -26.84 -3.38
CA ARG A 15 3.42 -25.94 -2.74
C ARG A 15 2.86 -24.53 -2.78
N VAL A 16 2.83 -23.86 -1.64
CA VAL A 16 2.32 -22.50 -1.49
C VAL A 16 3.49 -21.58 -1.18
N CYS A 17 3.62 -20.48 -1.93
CA CYS A 17 4.62 -19.47 -1.64
C CYS A 17 4.29 -18.78 -0.32
N LEU A 18 5.23 -18.75 0.63
CA LEU A 18 5.01 -18.12 1.95
C LEU A 18 4.85 -16.59 1.83
N ASN A 19 5.65 -15.99 0.95
CA ASN A 19 5.62 -14.56 0.69
C ASN A 19 6.20 -14.28 -0.71
N GLN A 20 5.34 -13.83 -1.62
CA GLN A 20 5.72 -13.53 -3.01
C GLN A 20 6.68 -12.33 -3.15
N HIS A 21 6.82 -11.52 -2.10
CA HIS A 21 7.68 -10.34 -2.04
C HIS A 21 9.09 -10.63 -1.50
N GLU A 22 9.43 -11.89 -1.23
CA GLU A 22 10.82 -12.27 -1.00
C GLU A 22 11.62 -12.40 -2.30
N LEU A 23 12.89 -11.98 -2.27
CA LEU A 23 13.82 -12.15 -3.39
C LEU A 23 14.09 -13.64 -3.64
N ILE A 24 14.49 -14.37 -2.61
CA ILE A 24 14.56 -15.84 -2.63
C ILE A 24 13.28 -16.38 -2.00
N ARG A 25 12.31 -16.78 -2.82
CA ARG A 25 10.98 -17.19 -2.34
C ARG A 25 11.04 -18.55 -1.65
N LYS A 26 10.32 -18.68 -0.53
CA LYS A 26 10.14 -19.96 0.18
C LYS A 26 8.74 -20.48 -0.09
N TYR A 27 8.66 -21.78 -0.19
CA TYR A 27 7.43 -22.50 -0.46
C TYR A 27 7.22 -23.54 0.63
N ARG A 28 6.00 -23.58 1.17
CA ARG A 28 5.56 -24.59 2.14
C ARG A 28 4.72 -25.65 1.42
N CYS A 29 5.03 -26.90 1.67
CA CYS A 29 4.17 -28.02 1.30
C CYS A 29 3.04 -28.13 2.34
N PRO A 30 1.75 -28.04 1.96
CA PRO A 30 0.65 -28.18 2.91
C PRO A 30 0.52 -29.59 3.48
N ASP A 31 0.98 -30.61 2.74
CA ASP A 31 0.82 -32.02 3.13
C ASP A 31 1.83 -32.48 4.18
N CYS A 32 3.10 -32.07 4.05
CA CYS A 32 4.17 -32.50 4.97
C CYS A 32 4.83 -31.35 5.75
N GLY A 33 4.41 -30.10 5.53
CA GLY A 33 4.97 -28.93 6.21
C GLY A 33 6.40 -28.56 5.78
N ALA A 34 6.98 -29.27 4.80
CA ALA A 34 8.33 -29.00 4.31
C ALA A 34 8.43 -27.58 3.73
N VAL A 35 9.53 -26.89 4.03
CA VAL A 35 9.80 -25.52 3.57
C VAL A 35 11.07 -25.53 2.74
N MET A 36 10.96 -25.03 1.52
CA MET A 36 11.98 -25.16 0.48
C MET A 36 12.03 -23.94 -0.44
N MET A 37 13.11 -23.85 -1.20
CA MET A 37 13.35 -22.82 -2.22
C MET A 37 13.52 -23.49 -3.59
N CYS A 38 13.22 -22.78 -4.67
CA CYS A 38 13.43 -23.33 -6.00
C CYS A 38 14.91 -23.31 -6.39
N ALA A 39 15.43 -24.40 -6.93
CA ALA A 39 16.82 -24.53 -7.38
C ALA A 39 17.21 -23.49 -8.44
N CYS A 40 16.26 -22.91 -9.19
CA CYS A 40 16.56 -21.80 -10.11
C CYS A 40 17.13 -20.57 -9.42
N ASP A 41 16.89 -20.41 -8.11
CA ASP A 41 17.39 -19.29 -7.32
C ASP A 41 18.70 -19.61 -6.60
N GLU A 42 19.21 -20.84 -6.67
CA GLU A 42 20.32 -21.31 -5.83
C GLU A 42 21.62 -20.53 -6.06
N ALA A 43 22.00 -20.36 -7.34
CA ALA A 43 23.22 -19.67 -7.69
C ALA A 43 23.20 -18.20 -7.21
N PHE A 44 22.10 -17.50 -7.46
CA PHE A 44 21.94 -16.10 -7.05
C PHE A 44 21.83 -15.97 -5.52
N GLY A 45 20.99 -16.81 -4.90
CA GLY A 45 20.76 -16.83 -3.46
C GLY A 45 22.04 -17.11 -2.68
N SER A 46 22.83 -18.09 -3.10
CA SER A 46 24.10 -18.42 -2.45
C SER A 46 25.16 -17.33 -2.64
N ARG A 47 25.20 -16.68 -3.81
CA ARG A 47 26.19 -15.63 -4.11
C ARG A 47 25.87 -14.31 -3.39
N PHE A 48 24.61 -13.88 -3.36
CA PHE A 48 24.25 -12.52 -2.96
C PHE A 48 23.35 -12.44 -1.73
N LEU A 49 22.58 -13.49 -1.41
CA LEU A 49 21.51 -13.46 -0.41
C LEU A 49 21.60 -14.63 0.57
N ALA A 50 22.82 -15.06 0.93
CA ALA A 50 23.05 -16.19 1.84
C ALA A 50 22.31 -16.04 3.19
N HIS A 51 22.14 -14.80 3.66
CA HIS A 51 21.38 -14.49 4.87
C HIS A 51 19.88 -14.79 4.77
N GLN A 52 19.31 -14.86 3.56
CA GLN A 52 17.90 -15.19 3.34
C GLN A 52 17.64 -16.70 3.19
N LEU A 53 18.67 -17.56 3.21
CA LEU A 53 18.49 -18.98 2.84
C LEU A 53 18.00 -19.86 3.99
N LYS A 54 18.13 -19.41 5.24
CA LYS A 54 17.83 -20.22 6.43
C LYS A 54 16.37 -20.16 6.85
N GLU A 55 15.68 -19.08 6.51
CA GLU A 55 14.32 -18.82 6.93
C GLU A 55 13.60 -17.93 5.91
N GLY A 56 12.29 -18.13 5.79
CA GLY A 56 11.38 -17.23 5.09
C GLY A 56 10.49 -16.48 6.07
N CYS A 57 9.75 -15.51 5.57
CA CYS A 57 8.69 -14.81 6.28
C CYS A 57 7.34 -15.18 5.66
N GLU A 58 6.35 -15.55 6.47
CA GLU A 58 4.97 -15.69 5.97
C GLU A 58 4.33 -14.30 5.84
N LEU A 59 3.69 -14.03 4.70
CA LEU A 59 3.25 -12.66 4.36
C LEU A 59 2.20 -12.11 5.32
N GLU A 60 1.20 -12.91 5.70
CA GLU A 60 0.10 -12.44 6.53
C GLU A 60 0.51 -12.32 8.01
N THR A 61 1.14 -13.35 8.55
CA THR A 61 1.50 -13.40 9.98
C THR A 61 2.82 -12.73 10.31
N GLN A 62 3.65 -12.47 9.28
CA GLN A 62 5.04 -12.02 9.41
C GLN A 62 5.91 -12.98 10.24
N GLU A 63 5.47 -14.23 10.41
CA GLU A 63 6.19 -15.26 11.16
C GLU A 63 7.44 -15.71 10.40
N ARG A 64 8.56 -15.88 11.13
CA ARG A 64 9.80 -16.44 10.57
C ARG A 64 9.74 -17.95 10.57
N ILE A 65 9.81 -18.53 9.37
CA ILE A 65 9.66 -19.97 9.15
C ILE A 65 11.00 -20.55 8.70
N PRO A 66 11.58 -21.53 9.44
CA PRO A 66 12.84 -22.13 9.06
C PRO A 66 12.71 -22.96 7.78
N VAL A 67 13.72 -22.86 6.91
CA VAL A 67 13.84 -23.71 5.73
C VAL A 67 14.29 -25.10 6.16
N THR A 68 13.53 -26.13 5.77
CA THR A 68 13.79 -27.52 6.19
C THR A 68 14.40 -28.39 5.09
N HIS A 69 14.18 -28.06 3.81
CA HIS A 69 14.58 -28.90 2.67
C HIS A 69 15.53 -28.18 1.69
N GLY A 70 15.90 -26.91 1.96
CA GLY A 70 16.85 -26.16 1.13
C GLY A 70 16.35 -25.92 -0.30
N PHE A 71 17.27 -25.91 -1.26
CA PHE A 71 16.96 -25.79 -2.69
C PHE A 71 16.51 -27.13 -3.28
N GLN A 72 15.41 -27.09 -4.04
CA GLN A 72 14.78 -28.27 -4.62
C GLN A 72 14.38 -27.95 -6.08
N PRO A 73 14.35 -28.94 -6.99
CA PRO A 73 13.96 -28.72 -8.38
C PRO A 73 12.45 -28.46 -8.50
N ALA A 74 12.05 -27.70 -9.54
CA ALA A 74 10.65 -27.51 -9.94
C ALA A 74 9.68 -27.07 -8.82
N ILE A 75 10.09 -26.09 -8.01
CA ILE A 75 9.29 -25.57 -6.89
C ILE A 75 8.42 -24.40 -7.29
N CYS A 76 9.01 -23.38 -7.92
CA CYS A 76 8.27 -22.21 -8.36
C CYS A 76 7.36 -22.56 -9.54
N SER A 77 6.34 -21.74 -9.78
CA SER A 77 5.39 -21.92 -10.89
C SER A 77 6.11 -22.02 -12.24
N GLU A 78 7.11 -21.17 -12.48
CA GLU A 78 7.87 -21.15 -13.75
C GLU A 78 8.63 -22.47 -14.00
N CYS A 79 9.37 -22.98 -13.02
CA CYS A 79 10.08 -24.25 -13.18
C CYS A 79 9.14 -25.46 -13.27
N ARG A 80 7.84 -25.30 -12.97
CA ARG A 80 6.78 -26.29 -13.21
C ARG A 80 6.09 -26.11 -14.56
N GLY A 81 6.49 -25.12 -15.37
CA GLY A 81 5.83 -24.78 -16.63
C GLY A 81 4.47 -24.08 -16.45
N LEU A 82 4.20 -23.53 -15.26
CA LEU A 82 3.01 -22.73 -14.97
C LEU A 82 3.33 -21.24 -15.15
N PRO A 83 2.31 -20.40 -15.41
CA PRO A 83 2.49 -18.95 -15.43
C PRO A 83 3.14 -18.42 -14.14
N ALA A 84 3.97 -17.40 -14.26
CA ALA A 84 4.56 -16.73 -13.10
C ALA A 84 3.46 -15.96 -12.34
N ASP A 85 3.41 -16.15 -11.03
CA ASP A 85 2.47 -15.41 -10.17
C ASP A 85 2.92 -13.94 -10.07
N PRO A 86 2.12 -12.97 -10.55
CA PRO A 86 2.49 -11.56 -10.49
C PRO A 86 2.45 -11.08 -9.03
N ALA A 87 3.51 -10.39 -8.61
CA ALA A 87 3.63 -9.82 -7.28
C ALA A 87 4.19 -8.39 -7.40
N PRO A 88 3.44 -7.45 -8.00
CA PRO A 88 3.95 -6.12 -8.26
C PRO A 88 4.30 -5.42 -6.95
N ALA A 89 5.51 -4.84 -6.90
CA ALA A 89 5.90 -4.01 -5.77
C ALA A 89 5.09 -2.71 -5.72
N ALA A 90 5.04 -2.11 -4.52
CA ALA A 90 4.44 -0.81 -4.29
C ALA A 90 5.06 0.28 -5.18
N ALA A 91 4.22 1.23 -5.59
CA ALA A 91 4.66 2.39 -6.37
C ALA A 91 5.31 3.42 -5.42
N ILE A 92 6.64 3.43 -5.37
CA ILE A 92 7.43 4.37 -4.56
C ILE A 92 8.32 5.24 -5.45
N PRO A 93 8.89 6.37 -4.96
CA PRO A 93 9.87 7.13 -5.70
C PRO A 93 10.98 6.22 -6.27
N GLY A 94 11.21 6.32 -7.59
CA GLY A 94 12.15 5.45 -8.31
C GLY A 94 11.56 4.13 -8.86
N ARG A 95 10.37 3.70 -8.40
CA ARG A 95 9.65 2.47 -8.80
C ARG A 95 8.19 2.76 -9.18
N THR A 96 7.97 3.70 -10.10
CA THR A 96 6.61 4.11 -10.50
C THR A 96 6.08 3.41 -11.76
N SER A 97 6.95 2.93 -12.65
CA SER A 97 6.51 2.28 -13.90
C SER A 97 6.04 0.84 -13.67
N LYS A 98 5.10 0.37 -14.49
CA LYS A 98 4.61 -1.03 -14.44
C LYS A 98 5.73 -2.04 -14.54
N ILE A 99 6.69 -1.82 -15.45
CA ILE A 99 7.88 -2.69 -15.57
C ILE A 99 8.65 -2.74 -14.25
N LYS A 100 9.00 -1.59 -13.66
CA LYS A 100 9.75 -1.57 -12.40
C LYS A 100 8.98 -2.20 -11.23
N ARG A 101 7.65 -2.15 -11.26
CA ARG A 101 6.79 -2.74 -10.23
C ARG A 101 6.64 -4.25 -10.41
N TYR A 102 6.33 -4.73 -11.61
CA TYR A 102 6.07 -6.16 -11.86
C TYR A 102 7.36 -6.98 -11.97
N TYR A 103 8.42 -6.42 -12.55
CA TYR A 103 9.72 -7.07 -12.72
C TYR A 103 10.72 -6.67 -11.63
N TRP A 104 10.26 -6.19 -10.47
CA TRP A 104 11.14 -5.68 -9.42
C TRP A 104 12.21 -6.70 -8.97
N ARG A 105 11.84 -7.98 -8.98
CA ARG A 105 12.72 -9.09 -8.59
C ARG A 105 13.73 -9.41 -9.69
N GLU A 106 13.26 -9.50 -10.93
CA GLU A 106 14.11 -9.74 -12.10
C GLU A 106 15.12 -8.61 -12.30
N LEU A 107 14.67 -7.35 -12.16
CA LEU A 107 15.53 -6.18 -12.18
C LEU A 107 16.62 -6.30 -11.11
N PHE A 108 16.25 -6.58 -9.86
CA PHE A 108 17.23 -6.73 -8.79
C PHE A 108 18.26 -7.83 -9.10
N PHE A 109 17.82 -8.98 -9.63
CA PHE A 109 18.71 -10.10 -9.93
C PHE A 109 19.70 -9.75 -11.05
N ALA A 110 19.21 -9.15 -12.13
CA ALA A 110 20.02 -8.76 -13.27
C ALA A 110 20.97 -7.60 -12.92
N GLU A 111 20.48 -6.56 -12.25
CA GLU A 111 21.27 -5.41 -11.81
C GLU A 111 22.41 -5.85 -10.88
N ARG A 112 22.11 -6.67 -9.85
CA ARG A 112 23.14 -7.14 -8.90
C ARG A 112 24.18 -8.03 -9.54
N SER A 113 23.77 -8.90 -10.46
CA SER A 113 24.72 -9.76 -11.18
C SER A 113 25.65 -8.91 -12.05
N ALA A 114 25.09 -7.98 -12.84
CA ALA A 114 25.86 -7.09 -13.71
C ALA A 114 26.83 -6.20 -12.93
N GLN A 115 26.38 -5.61 -11.80
CA GLN A 115 27.24 -4.80 -10.93
C GLN A 115 28.39 -5.61 -10.35
N ALA A 116 28.10 -6.83 -9.86
CA ALA A 116 29.13 -7.68 -9.26
C ALA A 116 30.16 -8.18 -10.29
N ASP A 117 29.72 -8.49 -11.50
CA ASP A 117 30.62 -8.91 -12.58
C ASP A 117 31.49 -7.72 -13.04
N TRP A 118 30.91 -6.52 -13.14
CA TRP A 118 31.67 -5.30 -13.44
C TRP A 118 32.70 -4.99 -12.36
N ASP A 119 32.35 -5.12 -11.08
CA ASP A 119 33.27 -4.87 -9.95
C ASP A 119 34.46 -5.85 -9.96
N VAL A 120 34.25 -7.10 -10.37
CA VAL A 120 35.32 -8.10 -10.53
C VAL A 120 36.26 -7.74 -11.69
N GLU A 121 35.72 -7.20 -12.78
CA GLU A 121 36.50 -6.74 -13.93
C GLU A 121 37.25 -5.43 -13.65
N HIS A 122 36.76 -4.62 -12.70
CA HIS A 122 37.29 -3.29 -12.38
C HIS A 122 37.66 -3.15 -10.89
N PRO A 123 38.56 -3.99 -10.35
CA PRO A 123 38.83 -4.05 -8.91
C PRO A 123 39.44 -2.75 -8.34
N ASN A 124 40.06 -1.94 -9.20
CA ASN A 124 40.73 -0.68 -8.83
C ASN A 124 39.93 0.57 -9.19
N ALA A 125 38.67 0.43 -9.64
CA ALA A 125 37.84 1.59 -9.93
C ALA A 125 37.57 2.42 -8.67
N SER A 126 37.61 3.74 -8.82
CA SER A 126 37.19 4.67 -7.78
C SER A 126 35.68 4.57 -7.49
N ASP A 127 35.27 5.10 -6.34
CA ASP A 127 33.85 5.10 -5.94
C ASP A 127 32.96 5.84 -6.94
N ASP A 128 33.45 6.93 -7.53
CA ASP A 128 32.72 7.72 -8.52
C ASP A 128 32.58 6.98 -9.86
N GLU A 129 33.64 6.28 -10.31
CA GLU A 129 33.59 5.43 -11.50
C GLU A 129 32.62 4.27 -11.30
N ARG A 130 32.66 3.63 -10.13
CA ARG A 130 31.78 2.53 -9.76
C ARG A 130 30.32 2.97 -9.74
N ARG A 131 30.01 4.09 -9.08
CA ARG A 131 28.65 4.65 -9.04
C ARG A 131 28.13 4.96 -10.44
N SER A 132 28.94 5.62 -11.27
CA SER A 132 28.57 5.96 -12.65
C SER A 132 28.32 4.71 -13.50
N ALA A 133 29.18 3.68 -13.37
CA ALA A 133 29.01 2.42 -14.07
C ALA A 133 27.76 1.66 -13.62
N HIS A 134 27.52 1.58 -12.30
CA HIS A 134 26.34 0.92 -11.74
C HIS A 134 25.04 1.60 -12.19
N GLU A 135 24.98 2.94 -12.19
CA GLU A 135 23.83 3.69 -12.72
C GLU A 135 23.58 3.42 -14.21
N GLN A 136 24.64 3.25 -15.00
CA GLN A 136 24.51 2.93 -16.42
C GLN A 136 24.03 1.48 -16.63
N LEU A 137 24.51 0.53 -15.82
CA LEU A 137 24.07 -0.86 -15.85
C LEU A 137 22.59 -0.99 -15.49
N GLU A 138 22.12 -0.29 -14.46
CA GLU A 138 20.69 -0.26 -14.10
C GLU A 138 19.81 0.21 -15.26
N LYS A 139 20.24 1.23 -16.01
CA LYS A 139 19.53 1.70 -17.21
C LYS A 139 19.52 0.64 -18.30
N THR A 140 20.66 0.01 -18.57
CA THR A 140 20.77 -1.05 -19.59
C THR A 140 19.85 -2.22 -19.27
N VAL A 141 19.91 -2.74 -18.04
CA VAL A 141 19.06 -3.86 -17.58
C VAL A 141 17.57 -3.51 -17.68
N LEU A 142 17.20 -2.28 -17.32
CA LEU A 142 15.81 -1.84 -17.46
C LEU A 142 15.33 -1.84 -18.92
N GLU A 143 16.15 -1.39 -19.87
CA GLU A 143 15.80 -1.42 -21.29
C GLU A 143 15.74 -2.85 -21.85
N GLU A 144 16.62 -3.74 -21.41
CA GLU A 144 16.57 -5.17 -21.76
C GLU A 144 15.27 -5.82 -21.28
N ILE A 145 14.87 -5.59 -20.02
CA ILE A 145 13.60 -6.12 -19.50
C ILE A 145 12.39 -5.52 -20.21
N LYS A 146 12.43 -4.23 -20.60
CA LYS A 146 11.38 -3.63 -21.43
C LYS A 146 11.27 -4.32 -22.79
N ALA A 147 12.41 -4.58 -23.45
CA ALA A 147 12.44 -5.26 -24.73
C ALA A 147 11.94 -6.72 -24.62
N LEU A 148 12.34 -7.43 -23.57
CA LEU A 148 11.83 -8.78 -23.27
C LEU A 148 10.32 -8.75 -23.08
N HIS A 149 9.79 -7.84 -22.25
CA HIS A 149 8.36 -7.74 -22.02
C HIS A 149 7.57 -7.42 -23.31
N ALA A 150 8.12 -6.60 -24.21
CA ALA A 150 7.48 -6.28 -25.47
C ALA A 150 7.38 -7.48 -26.43
N ASN A 151 8.33 -8.42 -26.36
CA ASN A 151 8.40 -9.58 -27.24
C ASN A 151 7.72 -10.83 -26.65
N GLU A 152 8.00 -11.11 -25.37
CA GLU A 152 7.55 -12.29 -24.64
C GLU A 152 7.25 -11.89 -23.17
N PRO A 153 6.05 -11.34 -22.90
CA PRO A 153 5.73 -10.82 -21.59
C PRO A 153 5.63 -11.94 -20.55
N LYS A 154 6.52 -11.91 -19.54
CA LYS A 154 6.43 -12.79 -18.36
C LYS A 154 5.18 -12.54 -17.53
N TYR A 155 4.81 -11.26 -17.37
CA TYR A 155 3.65 -10.84 -16.61
C TYR A 155 2.66 -10.06 -17.49
N THR A 156 1.37 -10.30 -17.29
CA THR A 156 0.31 -9.47 -17.84
C THR A 156 -0.03 -8.33 -16.88
N PHE A 157 -0.08 -7.11 -17.38
CA PHE A 157 -0.56 -5.95 -16.61
C PHE A 157 -2.09 -5.84 -16.60
N ALA A 158 -2.78 -6.98 -16.57
CA ALA A 158 -4.23 -7.06 -16.66
C ALA A 158 -4.84 -6.42 -15.41
N GLU A 159 -5.42 -5.24 -15.60
CA GLU A 159 -6.12 -4.45 -14.60
C GLU A 159 -7.50 -4.13 -15.18
N LYS A 160 -8.55 -4.13 -14.35
CA LYS A 160 -9.88 -3.71 -14.81
C LYS A 160 -9.81 -2.27 -15.29
N SER A 161 -10.39 -1.99 -16.44
CA SER A 161 -10.52 -0.61 -16.91
C SER A 161 -11.45 0.18 -15.99
N GLN A 162 -11.29 1.50 -15.92
CA GLN A 162 -12.19 2.35 -15.14
C GLN A 162 -13.65 2.19 -15.59
N ALA A 163 -13.90 1.96 -16.89
CA ALA A 163 -15.23 1.82 -17.43
C ALA A 163 -15.88 0.51 -16.95
N GLU A 164 -15.11 -0.58 -16.90
CA GLU A 164 -15.57 -1.85 -16.33
C GLU A 164 -15.90 -1.70 -14.84
N VAL A 165 -15.04 -1.04 -14.05
CA VAL A 165 -15.28 -0.83 -12.61
C VAL A 165 -16.53 0.02 -12.37
N ILE A 166 -16.65 1.15 -13.05
CA ILE A 166 -17.81 2.05 -12.95
C ILE A 166 -19.11 1.30 -13.31
N ALA A 167 -19.10 0.55 -14.43
CA ALA A 167 -20.27 -0.20 -14.88
C ALA A 167 -20.61 -1.36 -13.95
N GLN A 168 -19.60 -2.10 -13.47
CA GLN A 168 -19.78 -3.25 -12.59
C GLN A 168 -20.43 -2.85 -11.26
N TYR A 169 -20.00 -1.72 -10.68
CA TYR A 169 -20.45 -1.28 -9.35
C TYR A 169 -21.51 -0.16 -9.41
N GLY A 170 -22.00 0.18 -10.60
CA GLY A 170 -23.08 1.16 -10.77
C GLY A 170 -22.75 2.56 -10.24
N VAL A 171 -21.49 2.99 -10.37
CA VAL A 171 -21.02 4.27 -9.83
C VAL A 171 -21.67 5.43 -10.57
N GLU A 172 -22.29 6.35 -9.83
CA GLU A 172 -22.86 7.58 -10.38
C GLU A 172 -21.75 8.49 -10.93
N ILE A 173 -21.94 9.00 -12.15
CA ILE A 173 -21.08 10.01 -12.75
C ILE A 173 -21.85 11.32 -12.84
N GLU A 174 -21.35 12.33 -12.13
CA GLU A 174 -21.86 13.69 -12.19
C GLU A 174 -21.00 14.49 -13.18
N ALA A 175 -21.58 14.87 -14.31
CA ALA A 175 -20.88 15.62 -15.34
C ALA A 175 -20.85 17.11 -15.00
N LEU A 176 -19.65 17.67 -14.89
CA LEU A 176 -19.44 19.11 -14.77
C LEU A 176 -18.80 19.66 -16.04
N GLU A 177 -19.17 20.86 -16.45
CA GLU A 177 -18.55 21.53 -17.59
C GLU A 177 -17.68 22.69 -17.12
N ALA A 178 -16.45 22.75 -17.63
CA ALA A 178 -15.50 23.79 -17.25
C ALA A 178 -14.57 24.21 -18.39
N THR A 179 -14.07 25.44 -18.32
CA THR A 179 -13.03 25.91 -19.22
C THR A 179 -11.66 25.60 -18.64
N TYR A 180 -10.83 24.88 -19.38
CA TYR A 180 -9.47 24.55 -18.95
C TYR A 180 -8.49 25.68 -19.30
N ALA A 181 -7.59 25.99 -18.36
CA ALA A 181 -6.50 26.93 -18.59
C ALA A 181 -5.43 26.32 -19.53
N LYS A 182 -4.84 27.13 -20.40
CA LYS A 182 -3.71 26.71 -21.25
C LYS A 182 -2.39 26.95 -20.51
N GLY A 183 -1.61 25.90 -20.23
CA GLY A 183 -0.21 26.02 -19.78
C GLY A 183 -0.01 26.33 -18.28
N GLY A 184 -0.72 25.61 -17.41
CA GLY A 184 -0.70 25.79 -15.96
C GLY A 184 0.39 25.03 -15.17
N LYS A 185 0.36 25.17 -13.83
CA LYS A 185 1.11 24.30 -12.89
C LYS A 185 0.71 22.82 -13.08
N LYS A 186 1.47 21.88 -12.49
CA LYS A 186 1.18 20.43 -12.53
C LYS A 186 -0.28 20.14 -12.13
N GLY A 187 -0.97 19.33 -12.94
CA GLY A 187 -2.38 18.99 -12.74
C GLY A 187 -3.34 19.70 -13.71
N ALA A 188 -4.62 19.33 -13.67
CA ALA A 188 -5.67 20.01 -14.42
C ALA A 188 -5.97 21.37 -13.79
N GLN A 189 -5.92 22.44 -14.59
CA GLN A 189 -6.25 23.79 -14.14
C GLN A 189 -7.49 24.31 -14.84
N ILE A 190 -8.41 24.87 -14.06
CA ILE A 190 -9.71 25.32 -14.51
C ILE A 190 -9.81 26.84 -14.34
N VAL A 191 -10.31 27.51 -15.38
CA VAL A 191 -10.64 28.92 -15.37
C VAL A 191 -12.02 29.08 -14.73
N SER A 192 -12.07 29.79 -13.60
CA SER A 192 -13.30 30.11 -12.88
C SER A 192 -13.37 31.62 -12.68
N GLY A 193 -14.13 32.31 -13.54
CA GLY A 193 -14.14 33.77 -13.57
C GLY A 193 -12.77 34.33 -13.96
N SER A 194 -12.15 35.12 -13.08
CA SER A 194 -10.79 35.67 -13.28
C SER A 194 -9.68 34.80 -12.70
N GLU A 195 -9.99 33.70 -12.02
CA GLU A 195 -9.02 32.85 -11.32
C GLU A 195 -8.71 31.57 -12.10
N VAL A 196 -7.53 31.01 -11.86
CA VAL A 196 -7.13 29.67 -12.31
C VAL A 196 -6.97 28.78 -11.07
N ILE A 197 -7.88 27.83 -10.93
CA ILE A 197 -8.03 26.96 -9.75
C ILE A 197 -7.82 25.49 -10.12
N SER A 198 -7.68 24.61 -9.11
CA SER A 198 -7.59 23.16 -9.35
C SER A 198 -8.95 22.56 -9.72
N ALA A 199 -8.95 21.30 -10.15
CA ALA A 199 -10.17 20.57 -10.46
C ALA A 199 -11.05 20.38 -9.22
N GLU A 200 -10.43 20.06 -8.09
CA GLU A 200 -11.04 19.80 -6.80
C GLU A 200 -11.65 21.08 -6.22
N GLU A 201 -10.95 22.21 -6.34
CA GLU A 201 -11.48 23.52 -5.92
C GLU A 201 -12.66 23.95 -6.80
N PHE A 202 -12.61 23.70 -8.11
CA PHE A 202 -13.75 23.97 -8.99
C PHE A 202 -14.97 23.12 -8.63
N ALA A 203 -14.79 21.81 -8.41
CA ALA A 203 -15.85 20.92 -7.97
C ALA A 203 -16.42 21.36 -6.62
N SER A 204 -15.56 21.75 -5.67
CA SER A 204 -15.95 22.27 -4.37
C SER A 204 -16.85 23.51 -4.50
N ARG A 205 -16.47 24.48 -5.33
CA ARG A 205 -17.29 25.69 -5.59
C ARG A 205 -18.61 25.35 -6.29
N HIS A 206 -18.60 24.39 -7.20
CA HIS A 206 -19.81 23.94 -7.88
C HIS A 206 -20.82 23.35 -6.89
N TYR A 207 -20.39 22.44 -6.03
CA TYR A 207 -21.26 21.85 -5.01
C TYR A 207 -21.69 22.87 -3.95
N ALA A 208 -20.80 23.77 -3.55
CA ALA A 208 -21.15 24.87 -2.65
C ALA A 208 -22.26 25.77 -3.22
N ALA A 209 -22.23 26.06 -4.52
CA ALA A 209 -23.29 26.82 -5.20
C ALA A 209 -24.64 26.08 -5.21
N GLN A 210 -24.65 24.76 -5.05
CA GLN A 210 -25.85 23.93 -4.89
C GLN A 210 -26.29 23.79 -3.42
N GLY A 211 -25.61 24.45 -2.48
CA GLY A 211 -25.94 24.43 -1.06
C GLY A 211 -25.24 23.34 -0.24
N TRP A 212 -24.27 22.61 -0.81
CA TRP A 212 -23.44 21.68 -0.03
C TRP A 212 -22.37 22.42 0.76
N GLN A 213 -22.06 21.92 1.95
CA GLN A 213 -20.77 22.18 2.58
C GLN A 213 -19.76 21.14 2.06
N VAL A 214 -18.51 21.56 1.87
CA VAL A 214 -17.48 20.72 1.25
C VAL A 214 -16.26 20.64 2.17
N LEU A 215 -15.85 19.42 2.48
CA LEU A 215 -14.62 19.11 3.19
C LEU A 215 -13.67 18.37 2.24
N GLN A 216 -12.43 18.86 2.09
CA GLN A 216 -11.38 18.11 1.42
C GLN A 216 -10.91 16.98 2.33
N LEU A 217 -10.87 15.77 1.80
CA LEU A 217 -10.56 14.55 2.55
C LEU A 217 -9.18 14.01 2.21
N GLU A 218 -9.00 13.46 1.01
CA GLU A 218 -7.96 12.47 0.74
C GLU A 218 -7.96 11.34 1.82
N SER A 219 -6.89 10.56 1.93
CA SER A 219 -6.84 9.42 2.88
C SER A 219 -6.43 9.80 4.31
N VAL A 220 -5.66 10.89 4.49
CA VAL A 220 -4.94 11.16 5.74
C VAL A 220 -5.87 11.42 6.93
N PRO A 221 -6.99 12.14 6.82
CA PRO A 221 -7.94 12.29 7.93
C PRO A 221 -8.47 10.96 8.46
N PHE A 222 -8.65 9.94 7.61
CA PHE A 222 -9.01 8.59 8.04
C PHE A 222 -7.87 7.88 8.77
N HIS A 223 -6.62 8.14 8.40
CA HIS A 223 -5.44 7.61 9.11
C HIS A 223 -5.30 8.25 10.49
N VAL A 224 -5.66 9.53 10.64
CA VAL A 224 -5.71 10.19 11.94
C VAL A 224 -6.79 9.55 12.80
N LEU A 225 -8.01 9.40 12.28
CA LEU A 225 -9.09 8.73 13.01
C LEU A 225 -8.71 7.31 13.40
N PHE A 226 -8.10 6.55 12.48
CA PHE A 226 -7.60 5.21 12.76
C PHE A 226 -6.56 5.23 13.88
N GLY A 227 -5.48 6.01 13.71
CA GLY A 227 -4.45 6.11 14.72
C GLY A 227 -4.97 6.54 16.08
N ALA A 228 -5.87 7.53 16.14
CA ALA A 228 -6.43 8.05 17.38
C ALA A 228 -7.45 7.11 18.03
N MET A 229 -8.33 6.49 17.26
CA MET A 229 -9.46 5.72 17.78
C MET A 229 -9.15 4.24 17.95
N THR A 230 -8.04 3.72 17.41
CA THR A 230 -7.66 2.31 17.52
C THR A 230 -6.31 2.09 18.19
N TRP A 231 -5.63 3.13 18.73
CA TRP A 231 -4.30 2.94 19.32
C TRP A 231 -4.30 1.93 20.46
N MET A 232 -5.31 1.91 21.33
CA MET A 232 -5.40 0.92 22.42
C MET A 232 -5.46 -0.52 21.91
N LEU A 233 -6.16 -0.73 20.79
CA LEU A 233 -6.26 -2.04 20.14
C LEU A 233 -4.96 -2.44 19.45
N ILE A 234 -4.36 -1.53 18.67
CA ILE A 234 -3.14 -1.79 17.89
C ILE A 234 -1.93 -1.93 18.81
N GLN A 235 -1.81 -1.08 19.82
CA GLN A 235 -0.65 -0.97 20.70
C GLN A 235 -0.88 -1.67 22.05
N GLY A 236 -1.94 -2.50 22.13
CA GLY A 236 -2.30 -3.25 23.32
C GLY A 236 -1.20 -4.21 23.75
N TYR A 237 -0.89 -4.20 25.05
CA TYR A 237 0.13 -5.09 25.66
C TYR A 237 -0.34 -6.54 25.79
N ASP A 238 -1.64 -6.78 25.63
CA ASP A 238 -2.27 -8.09 25.61
C ASP A 238 -2.00 -8.84 24.29
N ASP A 239 -1.56 -8.14 23.24
CA ASP A 239 -1.17 -8.75 21.97
C ASP A 239 0.24 -9.37 22.06
N PRO A 240 0.39 -10.70 21.95
CA PRO A 240 1.69 -11.37 22.06
C PRO A 240 2.63 -11.07 20.88
N LEU A 241 2.13 -10.58 19.75
CA LEU A 241 2.96 -10.16 18.61
C LEU A 241 3.38 -8.69 18.68
N CYS A 242 2.84 -7.95 19.66
CA CYS A 242 3.18 -6.56 19.88
C CYS A 242 4.60 -6.42 20.40
N ARG A 243 5.38 -5.61 19.70
CA ARG A 243 6.80 -5.39 19.99
C ARG A 243 7.12 -3.92 19.97
N MET A 244 8.15 -3.56 20.73
CA MET A 244 8.72 -2.23 20.65
C MET A 244 9.44 -2.05 19.31
N VAL A 245 9.07 -1.02 18.57
CA VAL A 245 9.72 -0.60 17.33
C VAL A 245 10.16 0.85 17.42
N SER A 246 11.06 1.26 16.54
CA SER A 246 11.44 2.67 16.42
C SER A 246 11.56 3.16 14.99
N PHE A 247 11.29 4.45 14.82
CA PHE A 247 11.39 5.15 13.54
C PHE A 247 11.73 6.63 13.81
N GLY A 248 12.27 7.32 12.79
CA GLY A 248 12.61 8.74 12.92
C GLY A 248 11.39 9.65 12.98
N ASP A 249 11.46 10.68 13.83
CA ASP A 249 10.47 11.75 13.94
C ASP A 249 10.07 12.32 12.56
N ARG A 250 8.77 12.29 12.26
CA ARG A 250 8.22 12.73 10.97
C ARG A 250 8.16 14.24 10.85
N ILE A 251 7.92 14.95 11.95
CA ILE A 251 7.93 16.42 11.99
C ILE A 251 9.34 16.90 11.67
N ALA A 252 10.35 16.37 12.37
CA ALA A 252 11.74 16.73 12.13
C ALA A 252 12.20 16.39 10.69
N PHE A 253 11.75 15.24 10.16
CA PHE A 253 12.02 14.85 8.78
C PHE A 253 11.46 15.86 7.77
N GLU A 254 10.19 16.27 7.93
CA GLU A 254 9.53 17.26 7.07
C GLU A 254 10.21 18.64 7.16
N GLU A 255 10.64 19.02 8.36
CA GLU A 255 11.40 20.25 8.63
C GLU A 255 12.87 20.17 8.23
N LYS A 256 13.32 19.01 7.70
CA LYS A 256 14.71 18.74 7.28
C LYS A 256 15.75 19.00 8.37
N ARG A 257 15.39 18.71 9.62
CA ARG A 257 16.28 18.80 10.78
C ARG A 257 16.52 17.42 11.39
N PRO A 258 17.58 17.25 12.20
CA PRO A 258 17.74 16.03 12.98
C PRO A 258 16.52 15.81 13.88
N GLY A 259 15.96 14.60 13.82
CA GLY A 259 14.84 14.15 14.64
C GLY A 259 15.27 13.09 15.64
N GLU A 260 14.51 12.97 16.72
CA GLU A 260 14.69 11.88 17.67
C GLU A 260 14.10 10.58 17.13
N MET A 261 14.51 9.46 17.72
CA MET A 261 13.87 8.17 17.45
C MET A 261 12.61 8.07 18.29
N ILE A 262 11.47 7.93 17.63
CA ILE A 262 10.20 7.64 18.28
C ILE A 262 10.13 6.15 18.54
N TRP A 263 9.78 5.78 19.77
CA TRP A 263 9.57 4.41 20.18
C TRP A 263 8.09 4.17 20.39
N THR A 264 7.57 3.09 19.82
CA THR A 264 6.16 2.74 19.95
C THR A 264 5.94 1.25 19.85
N HIS A 265 4.77 0.79 20.26
CA HIS A 265 4.40 -0.63 20.16
C HIS A 265 3.66 -0.87 18.85
N LEU A 266 4.10 -1.86 18.08
CA LEU A 266 3.41 -2.34 16.89
C LEU A 266 3.48 -3.87 16.81
N PRO A 267 2.36 -4.54 16.48
CA PRO A 267 2.35 -5.97 16.24
C PRO A 267 3.13 -6.29 14.96
N SER A 268 3.81 -7.44 14.94
CA SER A 268 4.64 -7.82 13.79
C SER A 268 3.83 -7.94 12.50
N ASP A 269 2.56 -8.32 12.61
CA ASP A 269 1.58 -8.48 11.53
C ASP A 269 0.71 -7.23 11.29
N PHE A 270 1.02 -6.08 11.93
CA PHE A 270 0.24 -4.83 11.81
C PHE A 270 -0.15 -4.52 10.37
N GLY A 271 -1.45 -4.31 10.13
CA GLY A 271 -2.03 -3.86 8.87
C GLY A 271 -2.19 -4.94 7.79
N SER A 272 -1.79 -6.18 8.07
CA SER A 272 -2.13 -7.37 7.26
C SER A 272 -3.56 -7.85 7.54
N LYS A 273 -4.06 -8.80 6.74
CA LYS A 273 -5.32 -9.49 7.04
C LYS A 273 -5.13 -10.48 8.19
N GLY A 274 -3.95 -11.07 8.30
CA GLY A 274 -3.58 -11.95 9.42
C GLY A 274 -3.76 -11.30 10.79
N TYR A 275 -3.47 -9.99 10.92
CA TYR A 275 -3.75 -9.24 12.15
C TYR A 275 -5.23 -9.30 12.54
N ALA A 276 -6.10 -9.04 11.57
CA ALA A 276 -7.55 -8.98 11.80
C ALA A 276 -8.13 -10.34 12.17
N GLU A 277 -7.72 -11.40 11.47
CA GLU A 277 -8.15 -12.77 11.76
C GLU A 277 -7.73 -13.19 13.18
N ARG A 278 -6.48 -12.89 13.56
CA ARG A 278 -5.93 -13.24 14.88
C ARG A 278 -6.55 -12.43 16.01
N ARG A 279 -6.82 -11.14 15.78
CA ARG A 279 -7.32 -10.18 16.77
C ARG A 279 -8.83 -9.98 16.70
N ALA A 280 -9.57 -10.79 15.95
CA ALA A 280 -11.01 -10.63 15.72
C ALA A 280 -11.82 -10.35 17.01
N ALA A 281 -11.61 -11.14 18.06
CA ALA A 281 -12.32 -10.94 19.34
C ALA A 281 -11.98 -9.59 20.01
N ALA A 282 -10.70 -9.18 19.99
CA ALA A 282 -10.25 -7.91 20.56
C ALA A 282 -10.72 -6.71 19.71
N ILE A 283 -10.81 -6.89 18.39
CA ILE A 283 -11.41 -5.92 17.48
C ILE A 283 -12.88 -5.73 17.85
N ASP A 284 -13.65 -6.81 17.99
CA ASP A 284 -15.06 -6.73 18.35
C ASP A 284 -15.26 -6.05 19.71
N GLU A 285 -14.52 -6.45 20.75
CA GLU A 285 -14.52 -5.80 22.06
C GLU A 285 -14.20 -4.29 21.96
N HIS A 286 -13.16 -3.91 21.21
CA HIS A 286 -12.78 -2.50 21.07
C HIS A 286 -13.88 -1.65 20.45
N PHE A 287 -14.53 -2.14 19.40
CA PHE A 287 -15.56 -1.38 18.69
C PHE A 287 -16.93 -1.41 19.37
N ASP A 288 -17.26 -2.50 20.08
CA ASP A 288 -18.58 -2.71 20.66
C ASP A 288 -18.64 -2.30 22.14
N GLU A 289 -17.50 -2.35 22.86
CA GLU A 289 -17.44 -2.05 24.29
C GLU A 289 -16.58 -0.81 24.63
N ILE A 290 -15.46 -0.59 23.93
CA ILE A 290 -14.57 0.56 24.25
C ILE A 290 -15.03 1.82 23.53
N LEU A 291 -15.38 1.72 22.24
CA LEU A 291 -15.91 2.83 21.44
C LEU A 291 -17.42 3.02 21.67
N LEU A 292 -17.88 3.14 22.92
CA LEU A 292 -19.30 3.39 23.23
C LEU A 292 -19.69 4.87 23.06
N ASP A 293 -21.00 5.09 22.84
CA ASP A 293 -21.62 6.33 22.34
C ASP A 293 -21.94 7.38 23.43
N ASP A 294 -20.96 7.79 24.24
CA ASP A 294 -21.20 8.83 25.26
C ASP A 294 -20.71 10.23 24.82
N ASP A 295 -19.56 10.32 24.12
CA ASP A 295 -19.06 11.53 23.44
C ASP A 295 -17.83 11.18 22.57
N PRO A 296 -18.00 10.86 21.27
CA PRO A 296 -16.89 10.44 20.42
C PRO A 296 -15.89 11.58 20.13
N LEU A 297 -16.30 12.85 20.21
CA LEU A 297 -15.41 13.99 20.01
C LEU A 297 -14.50 14.19 21.21
N TRP A 298 -15.05 14.09 22.42
CA TRP A 298 -14.26 14.11 23.65
C TRP A 298 -13.25 12.96 23.67
N LEU A 299 -13.70 11.75 23.31
CA LEU A 299 -12.83 10.57 23.28
C LEU A 299 -11.67 10.77 22.29
N PHE A 300 -11.97 11.25 21.08
CA PHE A 300 -10.96 11.56 20.08
C PHE A 300 -9.92 12.56 20.61
N ASP A 301 -10.36 13.69 21.16
CA ASP A 301 -9.46 14.71 21.70
C ASP A 301 -8.61 14.17 22.85
N TYR A 302 -9.22 13.41 23.75
CA TYR A 302 -8.56 12.79 24.89
C TYR A 302 -7.48 11.80 24.45
N TRP A 303 -7.69 11.10 23.34
CA TRP A 303 -6.75 10.12 22.81
C TRP A 303 -5.70 10.68 21.84
N LEU A 304 -5.75 11.96 21.46
CA LEU A 304 -4.74 12.55 20.58
C LEU A 304 -3.32 12.44 21.13
N GLU A 305 -3.09 12.79 22.40
CA GLU A 305 -1.76 12.69 23.01
C GLU A 305 -1.25 11.22 23.08
N PRO A 306 -1.97 10.26 23.69
CA PRO A 306 -1.44 8.90 23.84
C PRO A 306 -1.26 8.15 22.51
N SER A 307 -2.03 8.49 21.47
CA SER A 307 -1.90 7.84 20.16
C SER A 307 -0.80 8.45 19.27
N GLU A 308 -0.03 9.44 19.74
CA GLU A 308 0.92 10.20 18.90
C GLU A 308 1.94 9.30 18.20
N GLY A 309 2.49 8.31 18.91
CA GLY A 309 3.44 7.36 18.34
C GLY A 309 2.87 6.60 17.14
N LEU A 310 1.62 6.12 17.23
CA LEU A 310 0.96 5.45 16.11
C LEU A 310 0.67 6.42 14.97
N ARG A 311 0.19 7.63 15.25
CA ARG A 311 -0.09 8.63 14.22
C ARG A 311 1.17 9.07 13.48
N GLN A 312 2.28 9.30 14.17
CA GLN A 312 3.56 9.59 13.51
C GLN A 312 4.05 8.41 12.66
N TYR A 313 3.85 7.17 13.11
CA TYR A 313 4.18 5.99 12.30
C TYR A 313 3.40 5.99 10.96
N LEU A 314 2.12 6.37 11.02
CA LEU A 314 1.20 6.44 9.89
C LEU A 314 1.30 7.73 9.06
N TRP A 315 2.23 8.64 9.38
CA TRP A 315 2.32 9.98 8.75
C TRP A 315 1.04 10.83 8.90
N ALA A 316 0.27 10.56 9.95
CA ALA A 316 -1.02 11.16 10.26
C ALA A 316 -0.94 12.11 11.47
N HIS A 317 0.13 12.91 11.54
CA HIS A 317 0.46 13.74 12.70
C HIS A 317 0.21 15.23 12.52
N ARG A 318 -0.11 15.68 11.29
CA ARG A 318 -0.19 17.11 10.98
C ARG A 318 -1.43 17.77 11.60
N PRO A 319 -1.33 18.98 12.17
CA PRO A 319 -2.47 19.66 12.78
C PRO A 319 -3.67 19.85 11.85
N GLU A 320 -3.44 20.14 10.56
CA GLU A 320 -4.49 20.29 9.56
C GLU A 320 -5.26 19.00 9.30
N ASP A 321 -4.56 17.85 9.29
CA ASP A 321 -5.18 16.54 9.09
C ASP A 321 -5.96 16.12 10.36
N ILE A 322 -5.45 16.48 11.55
CA ILE A 322 -6.17 16.32 12.82
C ILE A 322 -7.45 17.14 12.86
N ALA A 323 -7.41 18.39 12.40
CA ALA A 323 -8.60 19.23 12.33
C ALA A 323 -9.64 18.66 11.36
N ARG A 324 -9.22 18.12 10.21
CA ARG A 324 -10.12 17.46 9.25
C ARG A 324 -10.72 16.17 9.82
N ALA A 325 -9.92 15.37 10.52
CA ALA A 325 -10.37 14.16 11.19
C ALA A 325 -11.41 14.46 12.29
N ARG A 326 -11.17 15.49 13.10
CA ARG A 326 -12.17 15.97 14.06
C ARG A 326 -13.45 16.41 13.35
N ARG A 327 -13.34 17.12 12.23
CA ARG A 327 -14.51 17.56 11.45
C ARG A 327 -15.31 16.38 10.87
N LEU A 328 -14.66 15.27 10.53
CA LEU A 328 -15.36 14.04 10.13
C LEU A 328 -16.27 13.50 11.24
N LEU A 329 -15.82 13.50 12.50
CA LEU A 329 -16.63 13.08 13.65
C LEU A 329 -17.83 14.00 13.91
N GLU A 330 -17.74 15.27 13.50
CA GLU A 330 -18.86 16.22 13.61
C GLU A 330 -19.89 16.06 12.47
N ILE A 331 -19.50 15.46 11.35
CA ILE A 331 -20.34 15.36 10.14
C ILE A 331 -20.96 13.97 9.99
N LEU A 332 -20.15 12.92 10.16
CA LEU A 332 -20.56 11.56 9.88
C LEU A 332 -21.20 10.94 11.12
N PRO A 333 -22.27 10.14 10.96
CA PRO A 333 -22.76 9.30 12.05
C PRO A 333 -21.64 8.45 12.64
N PHE A 334 -21.59 8.30 13.96
CA PHE A 334 -20.48 7.60 14.60
C PHE A 334 -20.39 6.12 14.18
N GLU A 335 -21.52 5.46 13.89
CA GLU A 335 -21.56 4.11 13.32
C GLU A 335 -20.91 4.03 11.93
N THR A 336 -21.01 5.09 11.12
CA THR A 336 -20.28 5.20 9.85
C THR A 336 -18.78 5.27 10.10
N ILE A 337 -18.35 6.04 11.11
CA ILE A 337 -16.94 6.11 11.51
C ILE A 337 -16.44 4.74 11.98
N LYS A 338 -17.18 4.04 12.85
CA LYS A 338 -16.85 2.68 13.27
C LYS A 338 -16.71 1.72 12.10
N SER A 339 -17.63 1.78 11.13
CA SER A 339 -17.59 0.95 9.92
C SER A 339 -16.33 1.21 9.09
N ILE A 340 -15.95 2.49 8.92
CA ILE A 340 -14.71 2.89 8.24
C ILE A 340 -13.48 2.38 8.99
N LEU A 341 -13.45 2.52 10.31
CA LEU A 341 -12.33 2.10 11.14
C LEU A 341 -12.18 0.58 11.18
N ARG A 342 -13.28 -0.18 11.24
CA ARG A 342 -13.29 -1.65 11.10
C ARG A 342 -12.79 -2.08 9.73
N TYR A 343 -13.26 -1.42 8.66
CA TYR A 343 -12.73 -1.65 7.32
C TYR A 343 -11.21 -1.43 7.25
N LEU A 344 -10.69 -0.37 7.86
CA LEU A 344 -9.25 -0.13 7.88
C LEU A 344 -8.49 -1.15 8.75
N VAL A 345 -9.00 -1.56 9.91
CA VAL A 345 -8.29 -2.49 10.81
C VAL A 345 -8.16 -3.90 10.22
N GLU A 346 -9.09 -4.29 9.37
CA GLU A 346 -9.14 -5.59 8.71
C GLU A 346 -8.06 -5.82 7.64
N GLY A 347 -7.38 -4.76 7.21
CA GLY A 347 -6.37 -4.83 6.14
C GLY A 347 -5.79 -3.47 5.81
N TYR A 348 -5.22 -2.80 6.81
CA TYR A 348 -4.82 -1.39 6.72
C TYR A 348 -3.95 -1.11 5.49
N TRP A 349 -2.92 -1.91 5.21
CA TRP A 349 -2.00 -1.65 4.11
C TRP A 349 -2.62 -1.83 2.72
N ASP A 350 -3.68 -2.61 2.61
CA ASP A 350 -4.45 -2.77 1.36
C ASP A 350 -5.51 -1.67 1.20
N ARG A 351 -5.94 -1.04 2.29
CA ARG A 351 -7.14 -0.19 2.37
C ARG A 351 -6.88 1.28 2.72
N TYR A 352 -5.64 1.64 3.04
CA TYR A 352 -5.28 3.00 3.48
C TYR A 352 -5.24 4.03 2.34
N LEU A 353 -5.23 3.61 1.06
CA LEU A 353 -5.18 4.52 -0.10
C LEU A 353 -6.46 4.43 -0.95
N GLY A 354 -6.61 5.35 -1.90
CA GLY A 354 -7.73 5.37 -2.84
C GLY A 354 -8.99 6.07 -2.34
N TRP A 355 -8.92 6.70 -1.16
CA TRP A 355 -10.03 7.45 -0.58
C TRP A 355 -10.43 8.66 -1.44
N PRO A 356 -11.74 9.00 -1.52
CA PRO A 356 -12.24 10.10 -2.35
C PRO A 356 -11.69 11.48 -1.95
N ASP A 357 -11.59 12.38 -2.93
CA ASP A 357 -11.08 13.74 -2.73
C ASP A 357 -11.93 14.58 -1.77
N LEU A 358 -13.27 14.47 -1.84
CA LEU A 358 -14.21 15.35 -1.16
C LEU A 358 -15.26 14.59 -0.33
N LEU A 359 -15.67 15.20 0.78
CA LEU A 359 -16.93 14.92 1.48
C LEU A 359 -17.86 16.11 1.33
N LEU A 360 -19.01 15.86 0.71
CA LEU A 360 -20.13 16.79 0.68
C LEU A 360 -21.05 16.48 1.86
N TYR A 361 -21.54 17.52 2.52
CA TYR A 361 -22.53 17.35 3.59
C TYR A 361 -23.46 18.55 3.72
N ARG A 362 -24.68 18.29 4.19
CA ARG A 362 -25.69 19.30 4.55
C ARG A 362 -26.71 18.62 5.45
N GLU A 363 -27.11 19.31 6.53
CA GLU A 363 -28.08 18.75 7.48
C GLU A 363 -27.69 17.31 7.87
N ASP A 364 -28.55 16.32 7.59
CA ASP A 364 -28.34 14.90 7.89
C ASP A 364 -27.87 14.07 6.67
N GLU A 365 -27.47 14.71 5.57
CA GLU A 365 -27.01 14.08 4.33
C GLU A 365 -25.50 14.25 4.14
N PHE A 366 -24.82 13.18 3.69
CA PHE A 366 -23.44 13.25 3.25
C PHE A 366 -23.19 12.41 2.00
N LYS A 367 -22.16 12.76 1.22
CA LYS A 367 -21.73 12.03 0.02
C LYS A 367 -20.25 12.21 -0.23
N PHE A 368 -19.56 11.10 -0.50
CA PHE A 368 -18.17 11.10 -0.94
C PHE A 368 -18.08 11.34 -2.44
N VAL A 369 -17.12 12.16 -2.86
CA VAL A 369 -16.93 12.49 -4.28
C VAL A 369 -15.46 12.41 -4.66
N GLU A 370 -15.18 11.61 -5.69
CA GLU A 370 -13.90 11.58 -6.38
C GLU A 370 -13.94 12.51 -7.59
N VAL A 371 -12.98 13.43 -7.71
CA VAL A 371 -12.96 14.46 -8.76
C VAL A 371 -12.01 14.04 -9.86
N LYS A 372 -12.54 13.87 -11.08
CA LYS A 372 -11.75 13.51 -12.26
C LYS A 372 -11.81 14.58 -13.33
N SER A 373 -10.66 15.12 -13.69
CA SER A 373 -10.53 15.94 -14.90
C SER A 373 -10.72 15.10 -16.18
N SER A 374 -10.99 15.73 -17.32
CA SER A 374 -11.29 15.06 -18.59
C SER A 374 -10.35 13.90 -18.96
N ASN A 375 -9.04 14.08 -18.80
CA ASN A 375 -8.03 13.09 -19.14
C ASN A 375 -7.57 12.24 -17.95
N ASP A 376 -8.04 12.55 -16.74
CA ASP A 376 -7.66 11.80 -15.55
C ASP A 376 -8.41 10.47 -15.45
N ARG A 377 -7.73 9.46 -14.90
CA ARG A 377 -8.22 8.08 -14.76
C ARG A 377 -8.15 7.67 -13.29
N LEU A 378 -9.03 6.78 -12.88
CA LEU A 378 -8.95 6.14 -11.58
C LEU A 378 -7.63 5.37 -11.43
N SER A 379 -6.96 5.53 -10.29
CA SER A 379 -5.83 4.65 -9.90
C SER A 379 -6.33 3.26 -9.53
N GLU A 380 -5.43 2.29 -9.37
CA GLU A 380 -5.82 0.94 -8.92
C GLU A 380 -6.36 0.95 -7.49
N GLU A 381 -5.75 1.77 -6.62
CA GLU A 381 -6.19 1.95 -5.23
C GLU A 381 -7.61 2.55 -5.19
N GLN A 382 -7.92 3.50 -6.07
CA GLN A 382 -9.27 4.08 -6.18
C GLN A 382 -10.30 3.07 -6.72
N LYS A 383 -9.91 2.24 -7.70
CA LYS A 383 -10.79 1.17 -8.20
C LYS A 383 -11.06 0.12 -7.12
N GLN A 384 -10.04 -0.24 -6.34
CA GLN A 384 -10.17 -1.15 -5.21
C GLN A 384 -11.08 -0.55 -4.14
N TRP A 385 -10.89 0.72 -3.77
CA TRP A 385 -11.77 1.41 -2.83
C TRP A 385 -13.23 1.45 -3.32
N ILE A 386 -13.48 1.67 -4.61
CA ILE A 386 -14.85 1.62 -5.18
C ILE A 386 -15.48 0.24 -5.03
N ALA A 387 -14.70 -0.82 -5.32
CA ALA A 387 -15.16 -2.20 -5.14
C ALA A 387 -15.49 -2.48 -3.67
N ASP A 388 -14.59 -2.13 -2.76
CA ASP A 388 -14.76 -2.34 -1.33
C ASP A 388 -15.86 -1.46 -0.73
N ASN A 389 -16.06 -0.25 -1.25
CA ASN A 389 -17.18 0.60 -0.87
C ASN A 389 -18.50 -0.03 -1.31
N HIS A 390 -18.57 -0.56 -2.53
CA HIS A 390 -19.76 -1.26 -3.00
C HIS A 390 -20.00 -2.53 -2.18
N ASP A 391 -19.00 -3.32 -1.84
CA ASP A 391 -19.18 -4.65 -1.24
C ASP A 391 -19.29 -4.59 0.29
N ILE A 392 -18.57 -3.68 0.94
CA ILE A 392 -18.36 -3.62 2.39
C ILE A 392 -18.93 -2.34 3.00
N LEU A 393 -18.40 -1.15 2.65
CA LEU A 393 -18.67 0.09 3.40
C LEU A 393 -20.06 0.71 3.13
N LYS A 394 -20.57 0.57 1.90
CA LYS A 394 -21.85 1.10 1.44
C LYS A 394 -22.02 2.63 1.62
N LEU A 395 -20.93 3.40 1.54
CA LEU A 395 -20.99 4.86 1.66
C LEU A 395 -21.56 5.48 0.38
N PRO A 396 -22.41 6.53 0.48
CA PRO A 396 -22.86 7.28 -0.68
C PRO A 396 -21.66 7.87 -1.43
N PHE A 397 -21.51 7.53 -2.72
CA PHE A 397 -20.34 7.85 -3.51
C PHE A 397 -20.70 8.19 -4.96
N ALA A 398 -20.03 9.20 -5.51
CA ALA A 398 -20.11 9.56 -6.92
C ALA A 398 -18.76 10.02 -7.48
N ILE A 399 -18.62 10.01 -8.81
CA ILE A 399 -17.48 10.60 -9.51
C ILE A 399 -17.92 11.91 -10.17
N ALA A 400 -17.28 13.01 -9.78
CA ALA A 400 -17.41 14.31 -10.43
C ALA A 400 -16.48 14.35 -11.66
N LYS A 401 -17.02 14.14 -12.86
CA LYS A 401 -16.24 14.17 -14.11
C LYS A 401 -16.31 15.54 -14.76
N ILE A 402 -15.18 16.24 -14.81
CA ILE A 402 -15.09 17.56 -15.42
C ILE A 402 -14.75 17.42 -16.90
N HIS A 403 -15.67 17.88 -17.73
CA HIS A 403 -15.58 17.95 -19.17
C HIS A 403 -15.15 19.34 -19.62
N LYS A 404 -14.45 19.39 -20.76
CA LYS A 404 -14.07 20.65 -21.38
C LYS A 404 -15.31 21.26 -22.04
N ALA A 405 -15.68 22.47 -21.64
CA ALA A 405 -16.70 23.26 -22.31
C ALA A 405 -16.22 23.60 -23.74
N TYR A 406 -17.11 23.46 -24.72
CA TYR A 406 -16.86 23.76 -26.14
C TYR A 406 -17.17 25.22 -26.48
#